data_AF-A0A5S4V1M2-F1
#
_entry.id   AF-A0A5S4V1M2-F1
#
_cell.length_a   1.000
_cell.length_b   1.000
_cell.length_c   1.000
_cell.angle_alpha   90.00
_cell.angle_beta   90.00
_cell.angle_gamma   90.00
#
_symmetry.space_group_name_H-M   'P 1'
#
loop_
_entity.id
_entity.type
_entity.pdbx_description
1 polymer ?
#
loop_
_entity_poly.entity_id
_entity_poly.type
_entity_poly.pdbx_seq_one_letter_code
_entity_poly.pdbx_strand_id
1 'polypeptide(L)'
;MNGSSRRSTRSCTRVTGLARHRRGQCYRQLRAVYRHDQPVDGRGDAEKILESFHTFPVHEVARLGRSLRAWRTQFLAYFDTGGANNGGTEAIDLIVEKILRLAHRFPTPPTTHPARRWQAQALANQTRAPLHNEEPDFRSPGKVRSLSVTTRIPAGPPA
;
A
#
# COMPACT_ATOMS: atom_id res chain seq x y z
N MET A 1 -44.47 -28.48 -26.35
CA MET A 1 -43.56 -27.33 -26.15
C MET A 1 -42.95 -27.43 -24.76
N ASN A 2 -41.62 -27.59 -24.63
CA ASN A 2 -40.79 -27.21 -23.46
C ASN A 2 -39.38 -27.83 -23.58
N GLY A 3 -38.37 -27.05 -24.00
CA GLY A 3 -37.01 -27.57 -24.22
C GLY A 3 -35.83 -26.58 -24.19
N SER A 4 -36.02 -25.31 -23.78
CA SER A 4 -34.99 -24.28 -23.98
C SER A 4 -34.26 -23.76 -22.72
N SER A 5 -34.65 -24.13 -21.50
CA SER A 5 -34.10 -23.48 -20.29
C SER A 5 -32.73 -24.01 -19.82
N ARG A 6 -32.40 -25.29 -20.06
CA ARG A 6 -31.16 -25.91 -19.53
C ARG A 6 -29.86 -25.53 -20.27
N ARG A 7 -29.95 -24.93 -21.46
CA ARG A 7 -28.79 -24.60 -22.30
C ARG A 7 -28.15 -23.25 -21.91
N SER A 8 -28.95 -22.31 -21.42
CA SER A 8 -28.53 -20.96 -21.02
C SER A 8 -27.74 -20.93 -19.68
N THR A 9 -28.11 -21.77 -18.72
CA THR A 9 -27.45 -21.82 -17.41
C THR A 9 -26.05 -22.46 -17.47
N ARG A 10 -25.82 -23.42 -18.38
CA ARG A 10 -24.50 -24.07 -18.57
C ARG A 10 -23.47 -23.14 -19.25
N SER A 11 -23.91 -22.25 -20.15
CA SER A 11 -23.00 -21.28 -20.79
C SER A 11 -22.60 -20.15 -19.83
N CYS A 12 -23.55 -19.64 -19.04
CA CYS A 12 -23.29 -18.61 -18.03
C CYS A 12 -22.36 -19.10 -16.89
N THR A 13 -22.54 -20.34 -16.41
CA THR A 13 -21.65 -20.94 -15.40
C THR A 13 -20.23 -21.20 -15.92
N ARG A 14 -20.07 -21.55 -17.20
CA ARG A 14 -18.76 -21.75 -17.82
C ARG A 14 -17.98 -20.45 -18.01
N VAL A 15 -18.64 -19.37 -18.47
CA VAL A 15 -18.02 -18.05 -18.64
C VAL A 15 -17.60 -17.45 -17.29
N THR A 16 -18.45 -17.55 -16.27
CA THR A 16 -18.13 -17.07 -14.91
C THR A 16 -17.03 -17.91 -14.24
N GLY A 17 -16.98 -19.23 -14.50
CA GLY A 17 -15.90 -20.11 -14.04
C GLY A 17 -14.52 -19.75 -14.63
N LEU A 18 -14.46 -19.46 -15.95
CA LEU A 18 -13.23 -19.03 -16.62
C LEU A 18 -12.73 -17.67 -16.10
N ALA A 19 -13.63 -16.70 -15.93
CA ALA A 19 -13.27 -15.38 -15.38
C ALA A 19 -12.75 -15.49 -13.94
N ARG A 20 -13.35 -16.34 -13.10
CA ARG A 20 -12.88 -16.61 -11.73
C ARG A 20 -11.49 -17.26 -11.73
N HIS A 21 -11.28 -18.26 -12.58
CA HIS A 21 -9.99 -18.94 -12.69
C HIS A 21 -8.87 -17.98 -13.11
N ARG A 22 -9.09 -17.20 -14.19
CA ARG A 22 -8.11 -16.22 -14.68
C ARG A 22 -7.78 -15.15 -13.65
N ARG A 23 -8.79 -14.64 -12.95
CA ARG A 23 -8.62 -13.70 -11.83
C ARG A 23 -7.75 -14.30 -10.72
N GLY A 24 -8.05 -15.54 -10.30
CA GLY A 24 -7.28 -16.24 -9.28
C GLY A 24 -5.82 -16.44 -9.67
N GLN A 25 -5.55 -16.76 -10.94
CA GLN A 25 -4.19 -16.85 -11.46
C GLN A 25 -3.45 -15.52 -11.38
N CYS A 26 -4.07 -14.41 -11.76
CA CYS A 26 -3.46 -13.07 -11.68
C CYS A 26 -3.12 -12.69 -10.23
N TYR A 27 -4.00 -12.97 -9.28
CA TYR A 27 -3.73 -12.72 -7.86
C TYR A 27 -2.59 -13.59 -7.33
N ARG A 28 -2.51 -14.86 -7.73
CA ARG A 28 -1.38 -15.73 -7.37
C ARG A 28 -0.07 -15.22 -7.95
N GLN A 29 -0.07 -14.80 -9.21
CA GLN A 29 1.10 -14.21 -9.87
C GLN A 29 1.58 -12.97 -9.12
N LEU A 30 0.69 -12.03 -8.81
CA LEU A 30 1.03 -10.84 -8.02
C LEU A 30 1.62 -11.19 -6.64
N ARG A 31 1.06 -12.18 -5.95
CA ARG A 31 1.60 -12.65 -4.67
C ARG A 31 2.92 -13.43 -4.79
N ALA A 32 3.26 -13.94 -5.98
CA ALA A 32 4.49 -14.68 -6.20
C ALA A 32 5.68 -13.73 -6.36
N VAL A 33 5.46 -12.53 -6.91
CA VAL A 33 6.49 -11.49 -7.07
C VAL A 33 7.24 -11.19 -5.77
N TYR A 34 6.50 -11.12 -4.65
CA TYR A 34 7.07 -10.85 -3.33
C TYR A 34 7.76 -12.04 -2.66
N ARG A 35 7.71 -13.23 -3.26
CA ARG A 35 8.26 -14.48 -2.69
C ARG A 35 9.53 -14.94 -3.39
N HIS A 36 10.03 -14.18 -4.36
CA HIS A 36 11.31 -14.46 -5.00
C HIS A 36 12.44 -14.33 -3.99
N ASP A 37 13.39 -15.27 -4.04
CA ASP A 37 14.58 -15.24 -3.19
C ASP A 37 15.50 -14.06 -3.51
N GLN A 38 15.53 -13.66 -4.78
CA GLN A 38 16.31 -12.53 -5.28
C GLN A 38 15.38 -11.34 -5.62
N PRO A 39 15.61 -10.14 -5.05
CA PRO A 39 14.75 -8.97 -5.30
C PRO A 39 14.71 -8.53 -6.77
N VAL A 40 15.78 -8.76 -7.53
CA VAL A 40 15.86 -8.42 -8.96
C VAL A 40 14.87 -9.23 -9.80
N ASP A 41 14.69 -10.52 -9.50
CA ASP A 41 13.75 -11.39 -10.21
C ASP A 41 12.31 -10.98 -9.89
N GLY A 42 12.05 -10.68 -8.62
CA GLY A 42 10.78 -10.09 -8.17
C GLY A 42 10.48 -8.77 -8.87
N ARG A 43 11.46 -7.86 -8.96
CA ARG A 43 11.28 -6.60 -9.66
C ARG A 43 10.94 -6.80 -11.14
N GLY A 44 11.66 -7.69 -11.84
CA GLY A 44 11.40 -7.99 -13.24
C GLY A 44 9.97 -8.52 -13.48
N ASP A 45 9.48 -9.39 -12.59
CA ASP A 45 8.09 -9.88 -12.68
C ASP A 45 7.05 -8.81 -12.29
N ALA A 46 7.37 -7.93 -11.34
CA ALA A 46 6.54 -6.79 -10.97
C ALA A 46 6.32 -5.85 -12.16
N GLU A 47 7.38 -5.58 -12.92
CA GLU A 47 7.33 -4.74 -14.12
C GLU A 47 6.45 -5.36 -15.21
N LYS A 48 6.55 -6.68 -15.43
CA LYS A 48 5.65 -7.40 -16.36
C LYS A 48 4.17 -7.30 -15.93
N ILE A 49 3.90 -7.35 -14.63
CA ILE A 49 2.54 -7.16 -14.10
C ILE A 49 2.03 -5.75 -14.38
N LEU A 50 2.86 -4.73 -14.14
CA LEU A 50 2.50 -3.33 -14.41
C LEU A 50 2.12 -3.11 -15.87
N GLU A 51 2.78 -3.83 -16.79
CA GLU A 51 2.51 -3.72 -18.21
C GLU A 51 1.29 -4.51 -18.68
N SER A 52 0.98 -5.65 -18.06
CA SER A 52 -0.07 -6.55 -18.53
C SER A 52 -1.43 -6.40 -17.83
N PHE A 53 -1.47 -6.09 -16.53
CA PHE A 53 -2.72 -6.21 -15.76
C PHE A 53 -3.79 -5.19 -16.16
N HIS A 54 -3.40 -4.01 -16.64
CA HIS A 54 -4.35 -2.93 -16.95
C HIS A 54 -5.20 -3.18 -18.20
N THR A 55 -4.76 -4.05 -19.11
CA THR A 55 -5.46 -4.45 -20.35
C THR A 55 -6.18 -5.79 -20.22
N PHE A 56 -6.18 -6.39 -19.03
CA PHE A 56 -6.70 -7.75 -18.83
C PHE A 56 -8.22 -7.81 -19.07
N PRO A 57 -8.76 -8.87 -19.71
CA PRO A 57 -10.18 -8.97 -20.06
C PRO A 57 -11.13 -9.11 -18.86
N VAL A 58 -10.60 -9.35 -17.65
CA VAL A 58 -11.37 -9.40 -16.42
C VAL A 58 -11.31 -8.03 -15.75
N HIS A 59 -12.44 -7.33 -15.67
CA HIS A 59 -12.50 -5.93 -15.25
C HIS A 59 -11.93 -5.66 -13.84
N GLU A 60 -12.09 -6.59 -12.89
CA GLU A 60 -11.51 -6.43 -11.55
C GLU A 60 -9.97 -6.44 -11.59
N VAL A 61 -9.38 -7.26 -12.46
CA VAL A 61 -7.92 -7.31 -12.68
C VAL A 61 -7.45 -6.06 -13.41
N ALA A 62 -8.19 -5.61 -14.43
CA ALA A 62 -7.90 -4.36 -15.14
C ALA A 62 -7.89 -3.15 -14.19
N ARG A 63 -8.87 -3.08 -13.27
CA ARG A 63 -8.94 -2.03 -12.25
C ARG A 63 -7.73 -2.10 -11.30
N LEU A 64 -7.37 -3.30 -10.84
CA LEU A 64 -6.17 -3.51 -10.04
C LEU A 64 -4.90 -3.06 -10.77
N GLY A 65 -4.75 -3.42 -12.06
CA GLY A 65 -3.61 -3.02 -12.88
C GLY A 65 -3.46 -1.51 -12.99
N ARG A 66 -4.57 -0.78 -13.16
CA ARG A 66 -4.56 0.70 -13.14
C ARG A 66 -4.11 1.27 -11.79
N SER A 67 -4.61 0.71 -10.69
CA SER A 67 -4.14 1.09 -9.35
C SER A 67 -2.64 0.81 -9.18
N LEU A 68 -2.15 -0.38 -9.58
CA LEU A 68 -0.72 -0.70 -9.49
C LEU A 68 0.14 0.26 -10.33
N ARG A 69 -0.31 0.68 -11.52
CA ARG A 69 0.40 1.68 -12.32
C ARG A 69 0.45 3.05 -11.65
N ALA A 70 -0.64 3.48 -11.01
CA ALA A 70 -0.66 4.73 -10.25
C ALA A 70 0.32 4.70 -9.06
N TRP A 71 0.51 3.53 -8.46
CA TRP A 71 1.44 3.30 -7.34
C TRP A 71 2.77 2.67 -7.78
N ARG A 72 3.18 2.86 -9.05
CA ARG A 72 4.36 2.19 -9.64
C ARG A 72 5.61 2.39 -8.79
N THR A 73 5.88 3.63 -8.39
CA THR A 73 7.10 3.97 -7.64
C THR A 73 7.14 3.22 -6.31
N GLN A 74 6.05 3.25 -5.56
CA GLN A 74 5.95 2.58 -4.26
C GLN A 74 5.98 1.05 -4.41
N PHE A 75 5.32 0.53 -5.44
CA PHE A 75 5.28 -0.90 -5.71
C PHE A 75 6.67 -1.47 -6.03
N LEU A 76 7.47 -0.75 -6.84
CA LEU A 76 8.82 -1.18 -7.19
C LEU A 76 9.84 -0.91 -6.07
N ALA A 77 9.63 0.13 -5.25
CA ALA A 77 10.50 0.46 -4.14
C ALA A 77 10.64 -0.67 -3.10
N TYR A 78 9.66 -1.57 -2.99
CA TYR A 78 9.78 -2.77 -2.14
C TYR A 78 11.03 -3.59 -2.49
N PHE A 79 11.33 -3.75 -3.78
CA PHE A 79 12.48 -4.54 -4.24
C PHE A 79 13.80 -3.79 -4.08
N ASP A 80 13.78 -2.46 -4.23
CA ASP A 80 14.98 -1.61 -4.09
C ASP A 80 15.41 -1.46 -2.62
N THR A 81 14.46 -1.54 -1.69
CA THR A 81 14.69 -1.34 -0.25
C THR A 81 14.93 -2.63 0.52
N GLY A 82 15.07 -3.77 -0.16
CA GLY A 82 15.24 -5.07 0.50
C GLY A 82 14.00 -5.52 1.29
N GLY A 83 12.80 -5.15 0.82
CA GLY A 83 11.53 -5.59 1.40
C GLY A 83 10.94 -4.66 2.46
N ALA A 84 11.42 -3.40 2.55
CA ALA A 84 10.83 -2.43 3.46
C ALA A 84 9.36 -2.19 3.12
N ASN A 85 8.50 -2.18 4.14
CA ASN A 85 7.06 -2.08 3.96
C ASN A 85 6.40 -1.39 5.17
N ASN A 86 5.16 -0.95 4.99
CA ASN A 86 4.38 -0.25 6.01
C ASN A 86 3.81 -1.19 7.10
N GLY A 87 4.04 -2.50 7.03
CA GLY A 87 3.39 -3.48 7.89
C GLY A 87 3.71 -3.31 9.37
N GLY A 88 4.94 -2.90 9.71
CA GLY A 88 5.31 -2.60 11.10
C GLY A 88 4.54 -1.41 11.68
N THR A 89 4.39 -0.34 10.89
CA THR A 89 3.60 0.84 11.25
C THR A 89 2.12 0.49 11.39
N GLU A 90 1.57 -0.27 10.45
CA GLU A 90 0.18 -0.73 10.48
C GLU A 90 -0.09 -1.66 11.67
N ALA A 91 0.85 -2.53 12.03
CA ALA A 91 0.71 -3.38 13.22
C ALA A 91 0.56 -2.56 14.50
N ILE A 92 1.31 -1.47 14.63
CA ILE A 92 1.20 -0.54 15.76
C ILE A 92 -0.14 0.21 15.70
N ASP A 93 -0.53 0.71 14.53
CA ASP A 93 -1.81 1.42 14.33
C ASP A 93 -3.00 0.53 14.70
N LEU A 94 -2.99 -0.74 14.30
CA LEU A 94 -4.01 -1.73 14.66
C LEU A 94 -4.07 -1.98 16.18
N ILE A 95 -2.93 -1.99 16.88
CA ILE A 95 -2.89 -2.11 18.35
C ILE A 95 -3.48 -0.87 19.01
N VAL A 96 -3.10 0.32 18.54
CA VAL A 96 -3.63 1.60 19.04
C VAL A 96 -5.14 1.67 18.82
N GLU A 97 -5.61 1.36 17.62
CA GLU A 97 -7.04 1.34 17.29
C GLU A 97 -7.80 0.34 18.18
N LYS A 98 -7.23 -0.84 18.42
CA LYS A 98 -7.82 -1.85 19.31
C LYS A 98 -7.94 -1.33 20.74
N ILE A 99 -6.89 -0.71 21.28
CA ILE A 99 -6.90 -0.12 22.63
C ILE A 99 -7.95 0.99 22.71
N LEU A 100 -8.02 1.87 21.72
CA LEU A 100 -9.00 2.97 21.69
C LEU A 100 -10.44 2.47 21.56
N ARG A 101 -10.67 1.38 20.81
CA ARG A 101 -12.00 0.76 20.72
C ARG A 101 -12.45 0.17 22.06
N LEU A 102 -11.55 -0.49 22.78
CA LEU A 102 -11.81 -0.96 24.15
C LEU A 102 -11.98 0.22 25.12
N ALA A 103 -11.25 1.31 24.88
CA ALA A 103 -11.28 2.50 25.71
C ALA A 103 -12.43 3.47 25.41
N HIS A 104 -13.33 3.16 24.46
CA HIS A 104 -14.44 4.04 24.06
C HIS A 104 -15.41 4.39 25.22
N ARG A 105 -15.34 3.68 26.35
CA ARG A 105 -16.12 3.97 27.56
C ARG A 105 -15.38 4.83 28.59
N PHE A 106 -14.16 5.28 28.30
CA PHE A 106 -13.44 6.25 29.12
C PHE A 106 -13.69 7.66 28.58
N PRO A 107 -14.15 8.60 29.43
CA PRO A 107 -14.25 9.99 29.02
C PRO A 107 -12.86 10.52 28.69
N THR A 108 -12.72 11.16 27.54
CA THR A 108 -11.56 12.01 27.28
C THR A 108 -11.51 13.08 28.37
N PRO A 109 -10.40 13.26 29.10
CA PRO A 109 -10.27 14.37 30.03
C PRO A 109 -10.49 15.69 29.27
N PRO A 110 -11.13 16.71 29.87
CA PRO A 110 -11.35 17.98 29.22
C PRO A 110 -10.00 18.66 28.97
N THR A 111 -9.45 18.42 27.78
CA THR A 111 -8.33 19.17 27.25
C THR A 111 -8.75 19.74 25.91
N THR A 112 -8.71 21.07 25.79
CA THR A 112 -8.74 21.82 24.54
C THR A 112 -7.69 21.21 23.59
N HIS A 113 -8.10 20.30 22.71
CA HIS A 113 -7.20 19.24 22.23
C HIS A 113 -6.37 19.66 21.00
N PRO A 114 -5.02 19.65 21.06
CA PRO A 114 -4.16 19.90 19.89
C PRO A 114 -4.15 18.75 18.85
N ALA A 115 -4.84 17.62 19.07
CA ALA A 115 -4.76 16.43 18.22
C ALA A 115 -5.26 16.65 16.78
N ARG A 116 -6.28 17.50 16.57
CA ARG A 116 -6.71 17.88 15.22
C ARG A 116 -5.64 18.66 14.46
N ARG A 117 -4.81 19.45 15.17
CA ARG A 117 -3.66 20.16 14.59
C ARG A 117 -2.56 19.19 14.19
N TRP A 118 -2.30 18.14 14.97
CA TRP A 118 -1.28 17.12 14.63
C TRP A 118 -1.67 16.25 13.42
N GLN A 119 -2.94 15.81 13.33
CA GLN A 119 -3.42 15.08 12.14
C GLN A 119 -3.44 15.96 10.89
N ALA A 120 -3.88 17.22 11.00
CA ALA A 120 -3.83 18.17 9.89
C ALA A 120 -2.38 18.47 9.46
N GLN A 121 -1.44 18.58 10.41
CA GLN A 121 -0.02 18.79 10.12
C GLN A 121 0.64 17.55 9.49
N ALA A 122 0.28 16.34 9.94
CA ALA A 122 0.77 15.10 9.36
C ALA A 122 0.28 14.88 7.91
N LEU A 123 -0.99 15.18 7.63
CA LEU A 123 -1.56 15.21 6.27
C LEU A 123 -0.91 16.30 5.39
N ALA A 124 -0.68 17.50 5.95
CA ALA A 124 0.01 18.58 5.25
C ALA A 124 1.49 18.25 4.94
N ASN A 125 2.16 17.50 5.82
CA ASN A 125 3.55 17.09 5.60
C ASN A 125 3.66 15.94 4.58
N GLN A 126 2.65 15.07 4.48
CA GLN A 126 2.58 14.05 3.42
C GLN A 126 2.39 14.65 2.02
N THR A 127 1.70 15.79 1.92
CA THR A 127 1.45 16.48 0.63
C THR A 127 2.52 17.52 0.26
N ARG A 128 3.42 17.87 1.20
CA ARG A 128 4.49 18.86 0.99
C ARG A 128 5.82 18.24 0.55
N ALA A 129 5.94 16.91 0.49
CA ALA A 129 7.09 16.29 -0.15
C ALA A 129 7.05 16.63 -1.66
N PRO A 130 7.99 17.43 -2.17
CA PRO A 130 8.05 17.66 -3.60
C PRO A 130 8.42 16.33 -4.27
N LEU A 131 7.64 15.95 -5.29
CA LEU A 131 8.05 14.98 -6.30
C LEU A 131 9.16 15.62 -7.16
N HIS A 132 10.28 15.99 -6.56
CA HIS A 132 11.51 16.24 -7.28
C HIS A 132 12.40 15.01 -7.07
N ASN A 133 12.62 14.32 -8.18
CA ASN A 133 13.50 13.18 -8.31
C ASN A 133 14.96 13.64 -8.14
N GLU A 134 15.38 13.89 -6.91
CA GLU A 134 16.81 13.92 -6.60
C GLU A 134 17.19 12.47 -6.26
N GLU A 135 17.85 11.81 -7.21
CA GLU A 135 18.44 10.50 -7.02
C GLU A 135 19.47 10.59 -5.86
N PRO A 136 19.37 9.76 -4.81
CA PRO A 136 20.43 9.72 -3.82
C PRO A 136 21.66 9.07 -4.45
N ASP A 137 22.71 9.87 -4.69
CA ASP A 137 24.03 9.38 -5.09
C ASP A 137 24.69 8.61 -3.94
N PHE A 138 24.59 7.28 -4.01
CA PHE A 138 25.21 6.35 -3.04
C PHE A 138 26.70 6.11 -3.31
N ARG A 139 27.36 6.81 -4.26
CA ARG A 139 28.72 6.47 -4.72
C ARG A 139 29.86 7.27 -4.09
N SER A 140 29.57 8.18 -3.16
CA SER A 140 30.60 9.00 -2.49
C SER A 140 30.86 8.56 -1.03
N PRO A 141 32.01 7.96 -0.70
CA PRO A 141 32.36 7.63 0.68
C PRO A 141 32.89 8.89 1.37
N GLY A 142 32.03 9.68 2.01
CA GLY A 142 32.56 10.88 2.69
C GLY A 142 31.61 11.85 3.39
N LYS A 143 30.31 11.58 3.52
CA LYS A 143 29.46 12.48 4.33
C LYS A 143 28.20 11.80 4.85
N VAL A 144 28.32 11.00 5.91
CA VAL A 144 27.17 10.75 6.77
C VAL A 144 26.93 12.03 7.55
N ARG A 145 26.08 12.92 7.05
CA ARG A 145 25.54 14.00 7.89
C ARG A 145 24.64 13.34 8.91
N SER A 146 25.11 13.19 10.13
CA SER A 146 24.27 12.88 11.29
C SER A 146 23.14 13.90 11.35
N LEU A 147 21.94 13.49 10.98
CA LEU A 147 20.73 14.27 11.22
C LEU A 147 20.43 14.20 12.72
N SER A 148 21.07 15.06 13.50
CA SER A 148 20.64 15.32 14.87
C SER A 148 19.29 16.03 14.82
N VAL A 149 18.22 15.28 15.03
CA VAL A 149 16.89 15.82 15.33
C VAL A 149 16.96 16.43 16.73
N THR A 150 17.24 17.73 16.81
CA THR A 150 17.01 18.48 18.04
C THR A 150 15.51 18.70 18.19
N THR A 151 14.85 17.80 18.91
CA THR A 151 13.49 18.04 19.40
C THR A 151 13.57 19.16 20.44
N ARG A 152 13.26 20.40 20.05
CA ARG A 152 13.16 21.51 20.99
C ARG A 152 11.85 21.33 21.77
N ILE A 153 11.92 20.73 22.95
CA ILE A 153 10.79 20.59 23.89
C ILE A 153 10.44 22.02 24.38
N PRO A 154 9.23 22.55 24.14
CA PRO A 154 8.84 23.84 24.69
C PRO A 154 8.63 23.70 26.21
N ALA A 155 9.24 24.60 26.98
CA ALA A 155 9.05 24.69 28.43
C ALA A 155 7.56 24.93 28.75
N GLY A 156 7.03 24.14 29.69
CA GLY A 156 5.66 24.30 30.17
C GLY A 156 5.44 25.64 30.90
N PRO A 157 4.20 26.14 30.97
CA PRO A 157 3.90 27.40 31.64
C PRO A 157 4.14 27.31 33.15
N PRO A 158 4.58 28.39 33.81
CA PRO A 158 4.80 28.41 35.25
C PRO A 158 3.47 28.28 36.01
N ALA A 159 3.58 27.69 37.21
CA ALA A 159 2.49 27.42 38.15
C ALA A 159 1.82 28.68 38.69
#